data_AF-A0A0T6Y054-F1
#
_entry.id   AF-A0A0T6Y054-F1
#
_cell.length_a   1.000
_cell.length_b   1.000
_cell.length_c   1.000
_cell.angle_alpha   90.00
_cell.angle_beta   90.00
_cell.angle_gamma   90.00
#
_symmetry.space_group_name_H-M   'P 1'
#
loop_
_entity.id
_entity.type
_entity.pdbx_description
1 polymer ?
#
loop_
_entity_poly.entity_id
_entity_poly.type
_entity_poly.pdbx_seq_one_letter_code
_entity_poly.pdbx_strand_id
1 'polypeptide(L)'
;MFSIMDFFPTFAKLAGGKVPDDRPFDGIDQRDLLLGDNDSGHREHLLTFVGSDLVAVRWKQFRAYFADVAPGCSGPGGATLWAEWEAAPHR
;
A
#
# COMPACT_ATOMS: atom_id res chain seq x y z
N MET A 1 7.08 7.02 -1.02
CA MET A 1 5.68 6.53 -1.18
C MET A 1 4.76 7.41 -0.34
N PHE A 2 3.47 7.54 -0.68
CA PHE A 2 2.52 8.38 0.06
C PHE A 2 1.22 7.61 0.33
N SER A 3 0.71 7.66 1.56
CA SER A 3 -0.58 7.07 1.96
C SER A 3 -1.60 8.17 2.27
N ILE A 4 -2.88 7.89 2.10
CA ILE A 4 -3.95 8.80 2.56
C ILE A 4 -3.84 9.09 4.07
N MET A 5 -3.35 8.14 4.86
CA MET A 5 -3.15 8.29 6.30
C MET A 5 -2.03 9.27 6.66
N ASP A 6 -1.13 9.57 5.71
CA ASP A 6 0.01 10.49 5.93
C ASP A 6 -0.44 11.96 5.99
N PHE A 7 -1.64 12.28 5.46
CA PHE A 7 -2.14 13.66 5.50
C PHE A 7 -2.37 14.17 6.91
N PHE A 8 -2.90 13.35 7.82
CA PHE A 8 -3.17 13.77 9.19
C PHE A 8 -1.91 14.27 9.93
N PRO A 9 -0.84 13.46 10.09
CA PRO A 9 0.34 13.91 10.84
C PRO A 9 1.08 15.02 10.10
N THR A 10 1.11 14.99 8.76
CA THR A 10 1.76 16.02 7.94
C THR A 10 1.09 17.38 8.14
N PHE A 11 -0.24 17.46 8.00
CA PHE A 11 -0.96 18.73 8.19
C PHE A 11 -1.03 19.16 9.65
N ALA A 12 -1.13 18.23 10.60
CA ALA A 12 -1.03 18.56 12.01
C ALA A 12 0.30 19.27 12.31
N LYS A 13 1.42 18.75 11.79
CA LYS A 13 2.75 19.38 11.96
C LYS A 13 2.87 20.72 11.25
N LEU A 14 2.38 20.84 10.02
CA LEU A 14 2.39 22.10 9.27
C LEU A 14 1.55 23.20 9.95
N ALA A 15 0.45 22.83 10.61
CA ALA A 15 -0.39 23.76 11.37
C ALA A 15 0.13 24.04 12.80
N GLY A 16 1.27 23.48 13.21
CA GLY A 16 1.81 23.63 14.58
C GLY A 16 1.07 22.80 15.64
N GLY A 17 0.25 21.85 15.22
CA GLY A 17 -0.48 20.91 16.07
C GLY A 17 0.38 19.75 16.57
N LYS A 18 -0.25 18.89 17.38
CA LYS A 18 0.35 17.68 17.95
C LYS A 18 -0.35 16.44 17.40
N VAL A 19 0.42 15.39 17.12
CA VAL A 19 -0.09 14.05 16.78
C VAL A 19 -0.27 13.28 18.09
N PRO A 20 -1.34 12.49 18.26
CA PRO A 20 -1.53 11.68 19.45
C PRO A 20 -0.38 10.69 19.69
N ASP A 21 0.01 10.50 20.94
CA ASP A 21 1.01 9.53 21.42
C ASP A 21 0.40 8.45 22.33
N ASP A 22 -0.92 8.45 22.49
CA ASP A 22 -1.70 7.56 23.35
C ASP A 22 -2.23 6.31 22.63
N ARG A 23 -1.96 6.17 21.32
CA ARG A 23 -2.47 5.08 20.48
C ARG A 23 -1.55 4.78 19.30
N PRO A 24 -1.61 3.56 18.73
CA PRO A 24 -0.97 3.28 17.45
C PRO A 24 -1.47 4.21 16.35
N PHE A 25 -0.56 4.63 15.50
CA PHE A 25 -0.82 5.62 14.46
C PHE A 25 -0.10 5.24 13.17
N ASP A 26 -0.84 5.08 12.07
CA ASP A 26 -0.28 4.55 10.81
C ASP A 26 0.33 5.62 9.90
N GLY A 27 -0.10 6.87 10.04
CA GLY A 27 0.37 7.97 9.20
C GLY A 27 1.80 8.36 9.52
N ILE A 28 2.54 8.76 8.50
CA ILE A 28 3.92 9.25 8.59
C ILE A 28 3.96 10.71 8.14
N ASP A 29 4.71 11.56 8.85
CA ASP A 29 4.93 12.95 8.44
C ASP A 29 5.76 13.01 7.15
N GLN A 30 5.18 13.58 6.10
CA GLN A 30 5.76 13.72 4.76
C GLN A 30 6.10 15.17 4.40
N ARG A 31 6.23 16.08 5.37
CA ARG A 31 6.54 17.49 5.09
C ARG A 31 7.82 17.65 4.26
N ASP A 32 8.86 16.88 4.55
CA ASP A 32 10.15 16.96 3.84
C ASP A 32 9.99 16.58 2.35
N LEU A 33 9.05 15.66 2.04
CA LEU A 33 8.68 15.35 0.65
C LEU A 33 7.93 16.50 -0.01
N LEU A 34 6.97 17.11 0.70
CA LEU A 34 6.14 18.19 0.15
C LEU A 34 6.89 19.52 0.00
N LEU A 35 7.90 19.75 0.85
CA LEU A 35 8.73 20.96 0.85
C LEU A 35 9.97 20.82 -0.04
N GLY A 36 10.23 19.64 -0.58
CA GLY A 36 11.35 19.38 -1.50
C GLY A 36 12.68 19.09 -0.81
N ASP A 37 12.68 18.83 0.50
CA ASP A 37 13.86 18.45 1.28
C ASP A 37 14.20 16.95 1.14
N ASN A 38 13.25 16.13 0.66
CA ASN A 38 13.42 14.69 0.44
C ASN A 38 12.61 14.17 -0.77
N ASP A 39 13.30 13.74 -1.82
CA ASP A 39 12.67 13.25 -3.06
C ASP A 39 11.84 11.95 -2.90
N SER A 40 12.11 11.16 -1.86
CA SER A 40 11.52 9.82 -1.67
C SER A 40 10.41 9.77 -0.61
N GLY A 41 10.40 10.76 0.30
CA GLY A 41 9.60 10.79 1.51
C GLY A 41 10.02 9.76 2.55
N HIS A 42 9.28 9.69 3.65
CA HIS A 42 9.64 8.88 4.82
C HIS A 42 8.98 7.51 4.87
N ARG A 43 8.04 7.23 3.95
CA ARG A 43 7.30 5.96 3.94
C ARG A 43 7.98 4.95 3.02
N GLU A 44 8.41 3.85 3.62
CA GLU A 44 8.99 2.71 2.90
C GLU A 44 7.98 1.57 2.66
N HIS A 45 6.96 1.45 3.50
CA HIS A 45 6.00 0.34 3.45
C HIS A 45 4.54 0.79 3.48
N LEU A 46 3.66 -0.03 2.91
CA LEU A 46 2.22 0.17 2.93
C LEU A 46 1.51 -1.18 3.01
N LEU A 47 0.63 -1.31 4.00
CA LEU A 47 -0.28 -2.45 4.14
C LEU A 47 -1.58 -2.14 3.39
N THR A 48 -2.12 -3.12 2.67
CA THR A 48 -3.42 -3.02 1.99
C THR A 48 -4.36 -4.03 2.59
N PHE A 49 -5.45 -3.54 3.19
CA PHE A 49 -6.51 -4.36 3.74
C PHE A 49 -7.75 -4.29 2.85
N VAL A 50 -8.48 -5.40 2.74
CA VAL A 50 -9.84 -5.47 2.20
C VAL A 50 -10.69 -6.11 3.28
N GLY A 51 -11.59 -5.34 3.88
CA GLY A 51 -12.26 -5.77 5.10
C GLY A 51 -11.24 -6.03 6.22
N SER A 52 -11.31 -7.22 6.82
CA SER A 52 -10.38 -7.67 7.88
C SER A 52 -9.07 -8.27 7.35
N ASP A 53 -8.93 -8.47 6.04
CA ASP A 53 -7.87 -9.29 5.49
C ASP A 53 -6.72 -8.45 4.95
N LEU A 54 -5.49 -8.79 5.34
CA LEU A 54 -4.27 -8.21 4.76
C LEU A 54 -4.01 -8.85 3.39
N VAL A 55 -4.43 -8.19 2.32
CA VAL A 55 -4.36 -8.74 0.97
C VAL A 55 -3.02 -8.46 0.28
N ALA A 56 -2.32 -7.39 0.66
CA ALA A 56 -1.02 -7.06 0.09
C ALA A 56 -0.15 -6.23 1.03
N VAL A 57 1.16 -6.39 0.85
CA VAL A 57 2.18 -5.52 1.44
C VAL A 57 3.02 -4.94 0.30
N ARG A 58 3.30 -3.64 0.37
CA ARG A 58 4.28 -2.97 -0.47
C ARG A 58 5.49 -2.58 0.37
N TRP A 59 6.69 -2.85 -0.14
CA TRP A 59 7.96 -2.36 0.36
C TRP A 59 8.70 -1.71 -0.80
N LYS A 60 8.85 -0.38 -0.77
CA LYS A 60 9.49 0.40 -1.85
C LYS A 60 8.92 0.00 -3.22
N GLN A 61 9.78 -0.54 -4.10
CA GLN A 61 9.44 -1.03 -5.44
C GLN A 61 8.79 -2.43 -5.45
N PHE A 62 8.86 -3.18 -4.37
CA PHE A 62 8.34 -4.54 -4.28
C PHE A 62 6.91 -4.55 -3.73
N ARG A 63 6.08 -5.46 -4.26
CA ARG A 63 4.73 -5.72 -3.76
C ARG A 63 4.48 -7.21 -3.72
N ALA A 64 4.01 -7.69 -2.57
CA ALA A 64 3.57 -9.06 -2.36
C ALA A 64 2.05 -9.05 -2.17
N TYR A 65 1.36 -9.98 -2.83
CA TYR A 65 -0.06 -10.24 -2.66
C TYR A 65 -0.24 -11.56 -1.93
N PHE A 66 -1.09 -11.57 -0.90
CA PHE A 66 -1.40 -12.77 -0.10
C PHE A 66 -2.78 -13.35 -0.45
N ALA A 67 -3.65 -12.53 -1.06
CA ALA A 67 -4.96 -12.93 -1.51
C ALA A 67 -5.27 -12.27 -2.86
N ASP A 68 -5.99 -12.98 -3.72
CA ASP A 68 -6.49 -12.43 -4.98
C ASP A 68 -7.75 -11.61 -4.72
N VAL A 69 -7.69 -10.32 -5.05
CA VAL A 69 -8.83 -9.41 -4.97
C VAL A 69 -9.61 -9.40 -6.30
N ALA A 70 -9.01 -9.94 -7.36
CA ALA A 70 -9.59 -10.29 -8.65
C ALA A 70 -8.69 -11.37 -9.32
N PRO A 71 -9.18 -12.21 -10.25
CA PRO A 71 -8.34 -13.13 -11.00
C PRO A 71 -7.26 -12.35 -11.76
N GLY A 72 -6.01 -12.50 -11.35
CA GLY A 72 -4.85 -11.88 -11.99
C GLY A 72 -3.67 -12.85 -11.96
N CYS A 73 -2.72 -12.71 -12.87
CA CYS A 73 -1.67 -13.71 -13.12
C CYS A 73 -0.66 -13.97 -11.97
N SER A 74 -0.80 -13.34 -10.80
CA SER A 74 0.20 -13.34 -9.72
C SER A 74 -0.26 -13.93 -8.38
N GLY A 75 -1.44 -14.58 -8.32
CA GLY A 75 -1.91 -15.32 -7.13
C GLY A 75 -2.60 -16.64 -7.50
N PRO A 76 -3.24 -17.34 -6.54
CA PRO A 76 -4.04 -18.54 -6.81
C PRO A 76 -4.98 -18.45 -8.03
N GLY A 77 -5.65 -17.32 -8.23
CA GLY A 77 -6.51 -17.02 -9.37
C GLY A 77 -5.74 -16.87 -10.69
N GLY A 78 -4.45 -16.56 -10.63
CA GLY A 78 -3.55 -16.63 -11.78
C GLY A 78 -3.35 -18.07 -12.23
N ALA A 79 -3.09 -18.99 -11.30
CA ALA A 79 -3.00 -20.41 -11.62
C ALA A 79 -4.32 -20.95 -12.19
N THR A 80 -5.47 -20.49 -11.68
CA THR A 80 -6.78 -20.81 -12.25
C THR A 80 -6.95 -20.30 -13.68
N LEU A 81 -6.60 -19.04 -13.96
CA LEU A 81 -6.65 -18.46 -15.31
C LEU A 81 -5.70 -19.17 -16.29
N TRP A 82 -4.50 -19.56 -15.86
CA TRP A 82 -3.56 -20.30 -16.68
C TRP A 82 -4.07 -21.71 -17.00
N ALA A 83 -4.66 -22.40 -16.03
CA ALA A 83 -5.30 -23.68 -16.25
C ALA A 83 -6.50 -23.58 -17.21
N GLU A 84 -7.32 -22.52 -17.08
CA GLU A 84 -8.42 -22.24 -18.01
C GLU A 84 -7.90 -21.92 -19.43
N TRP A 85 -6.79 -21.20 -19.56
CA TRP A 85 -6.13 -20.93 -20.84
C TRP A 85 -5.59 -22.20 -21.49
N GLU A 86 -4.88 -23.05 -20.75
CA GLU A 86 -4.38 -24.34 -21.26
C GLU A 86 -5.52 -25.29 -21.68
N ALA A 87 -6.67 -25.20 -21.00
CA ALA A 87 -7.86 -25.99 -21.34
C ALA A 87 -8.67 -25.40 -22.49
N ALA A 88 -8.41 -24.16 -22.93
CA ALA A 88 -9.14 -23.52 -24.00
C ALA A 88 -8.68 -24.03 -25.38
N PRO A 89 -9.59 -24.33 -26.32
CA PRO A 89 -9.20 -24.71 -27.67
C PRO A 89 -8.53 -23.52 -28.36
N HIS A 90 -7.22 -23.63 -28.59
CA HIS A 90 -6.47 -22.66 -29.38
C HIS A 90 -6.80 -22.86 -30.86
N ARG A 91 -7.27 -21.79 -31.51
CA ARG A 91 -7.60 -21.76 -32.94
C ARG A 91 -6.45 -21.20 -33.74
#